data_AF-A0A7L2TB49-F1
#
_entry.id   AF-A0A7L2TB49-F1
#
_cell.length_a   1.000
_cell.length_b   1.000
_cell.length_c   1.000
_cell.angle_alpha   90.00
_cell.angle_beta   90.00
_cell.angle_gamma   90.00
#
_symmetry.space_group_name_H-M   'P 1'
#
loop_
_entity.id
_entity.type
_entity.pdbx_description
1 polymer ?
#
loop_
_entity_poly.entity_id
_entity_poly.type
_entity_poly.pdbx_seq_one_letter_code
_entity_poly.pdbx_strand_id
1 'polypeptide(L)'
;PEVTLALGRLKGTQTNVKGTDKLVNVFLGIPFAKAPLGSLRFSPPEPPEPWTGLRDATSYPPLCPQDLSMLKIAERNFKEKHLAFQTSEDCLYLSVYSPAGTSKKDKLPVMVWIHGGNFIFGGAARYDGSALSAYENVVVVIIQYRLGLLGFFNTGDEHARGNWAFLDQVAALRWVQGNIEHFGGDPASVTLFGISAGSCSVFAHVLSPLSKGLFHKAISESGVL
;
A
#
# COMPACT_ATOMS: atom_id res chain seq x y z
N PRO A 1 6.18 -0.53 -18.66
CA PRO A 1 4.74 -0.41 -19.00
C PRO A 1 4.25 0.99 -18.64
N GLU A 2 3.23 1.51 -19.32
CA GLU A 2 2.62 2.80 -18.97
C GLU A 2 1.15 2.62 -18.63
N VAL A 3 0.67 3.36 -17.62
CA VAL A 3 -0.73 3.37 -17.20
C VAL A 3 -1.19 4.83 -17.07
N THR A 4 -2.39 5.12 -17.57
CA THR A 4 -3.02 6.44 -17.43
C THR A 4 -4.11 6.36 -16.38
N LEU A 5 -3.99 7.15 -15.30
CA LEU A 5 -4.99 7.34 -14.26
C LEU A 5 -5.66 8.71 -14.42
N ALA A 6 -6.74 8.97 -13.68
CA ALA A 6 -7.37 10.29 -13.63
C ALA A 6 -6.40 11.38 -13.12
N LEU A 7 -5.49 11.02 -12.22
CA LEU A 7 -4.50 11.93 -11.63
C LEU A 7 -3.28 12.18 -12.51
N GLY A 8 -3.03 11.35 -13.53
CA GLY A 8 -1.87 11.47 -14.41
C GLY A 8 -1.36 10.14 -14.94
N ARG A 9 -0.25 10.18 -15.69
CA ARG A 9 0.37 8.99 -16.31
C ARG A 9 1.52 8.46 -15.46
N LEU A 10 1.65 7.14 -15.42
CA LEU A 10 2.69 6.40 -14.70
C LEU A 10 3.52 5.57 -15.66
N LYS A 11 4.83 5.53 -15.42
CA LYS A 11 5.77 4.59 -16.05
C LYS A 11 6.25 3.58 -15.02
N GLY A 12 5.93 2.31 -15.22
CA GLY A 12 6.42 1.19 -14.43
C GLY A 12 7.48 0.36 -15.16
N THR A 13 7.98 -0.68 -14.50
CA THR A 13 8.89 -1.69 -15.05
C THR A 13 8.18 -3.02 -15.32
N GLN A 14 8.86 -3.92 -16.01
CA GLN A 14 8.48 -5.32 -16.11
C GLN A 14 9.56 -6.18 -15.49
N THR A 15 9.16 -7.21 -14.77
CA THR A 15 10.09 -8.15 -14.12
C THR A 15 9.72 -9.61 -14.43
N ASN A 16 10.74 -10.47 -14.41
CA ASN A 16 10.59 -11.91 -14.52
C ASN A 16 10.42 -12.51 -13.11
N VAL A 17 9.63 -13.58 -13.01
CA VAL A 17 9.49 -14.35 -11.77
C VAL A 17 10.13 -15.72 -11.97
N LYS A 18 11.06 -16.10 -11.10
CA LYS A 18 11.75 -17.40 -11.17
C LYS A 18 10.73 -18.53 -11.13
N GLY A 19 10.77 -19.46 -12.10
CA GLY A 19 9.93 -20.65 -12.12
C GLY A 19 8.60 -20.48 -12.89
N THR A 20 8.44 -19.40 -13.63
CA THR A 20 7.31 -19.17 -14.55
C THR A 20 7.72 -18.22 -15.68
N ASP A 21 7.14 -18.36 -16.87
CA ASP A 21 7.34 -17.44 -18.00
C ASP A 21 6.45 -16.18 -17.92
N LYS A 22 5.59 -16.10 -16.89
CA LYS A 22 4.74 -14.95 -16.66
C LYS A 22 5.56 -13.74 -16.21
N LEU A 23 5.53 -12.68 -17.03
CA LEU A 23 6.04 -11.36 -16.68
C LEU A 23 5.06 -10.63 -15.74
N VAL A 24 5.58 -9.73 -14.92
CA VAL A 24 4.79 -8.86 -14.03
C VAL A 24 5.10 -7.41 -14.34
N ASN A 25 4.05 -6.61 -14.55
CA ASN A 25 4.12 -5.15 -14.58
C ASN A 25 4.19 -4.63 -13.14
N VAL A 26 5.21 -3.84 -12.84
CA VAL A 26 5.48 -3.31 -11.49
C VAL A 26 5.44 -1.79 -11.51
N PHE A 27 4.65 -1.21 -10.63
CA PHE A 27 4.56 0.23 -10.39
C PHE A 27 4.81 0.50 -8.91
N LEU A 28 5.85 1.24 -8.59
CA LEU A 28 6.30 1.56 -7.24
C LEU A 28 6.09 3.04 -6.95
N GLY A 29 5.76 3.39 -5.70
CA GLY A 29 5.75 4.79 -5.26
C GLY A 29 4.61 5.62 -5.87
N ILE A 30 3.43 5.03 -6.05
CA ILE A 30 2.24 5.75 -6.55
C ILE A 30 1.60 6.49 -5.37
N PRO A 31 1.43 7.83 -5.42
CA PRO A 31 0.79 8.57 -4.34
C PRO A 31 -0.70 8.26 -4.29
N PHE A 32 -1.21 7.90 -3.11
CA PHE A 32 -2.65 7.70 -2.89
C PHE A 32 -3.27 8.80 -2.04
N ALA A 33 -2.46 9.69 -1.45
CA ALA A 33 -2.86 10.84 -0.66
C ALA A 33 -1.82 11.96 -0.78
N LYS A 34 -2.18 13.19 -0.39
CA LYS A 34 -1.22 14.27 -0.19
C LYS A 34 -0.22 13.90 0.90
N ALA A 35 1.00 14.41 0.75
CA ALA A 35 2.02 14.33 1.77
C ALA A 35 1.49 14.98 3.08
N PRO A 36 1.47 14.27 4.21
CA PRO A 36 0.88 14.76 5.47
C PRO A 36 1.84 15.70 6.22
N LEU A 37 2.31 16.75 5.53
CA LEU A 37 3.31 17.70 6.01
C LEU A 37 2.67 18.94 6.64
N GLY A 38 3.40 19.58 7.56
CA GLY A 38 2.97 20.86 8.15
C GLY A 38 1.61 20.76 8.83
N SER A 39 0.65 21.56 8.37
CA SER A 39 -0.72 21.56 8.91
C SER A 39 -1.51 20.27 8.65
N LEU A 40 -1.03 19.41 7.73
CA LEU A 40 -1.64 18.10 7.48
C LEU A 40 -1.14 17.01 8.46
N ARG A 41 -0.14 17.31 9.29
CA ARG A 41 0.27 16.41 10.36
C ARG A 41 -0.87 16.27 11.37
N PHE A 42 -1.14 15.03 11.81
CA PHE A 42 -2.26 14.70 12.71
C PHE A 42 -3.64 15.10 12.16
N SER A 43 -3.80 15.02 10.83
CA SER A 43 -5.08 15.21 10.16
C SER A 43 -5.43 14.00 9.27
N PRO A 44 -6.71 13.81 8.89
CA PRO A 44 -7.09 12.82 7.89
C PRO A 44 -6.34 13.02 6.56
N PRO A 45 -6.00 11.95 5.83
CA PRO A 45 -5.33 12.07 4.54
C PRO A 45 -6.24 12.77 3.52
N GLU A 46 -5.67 13.71 2.78
CA GLU A 46 -6.34 14.38 1.67
C GLU A 46 -6.04 13.69 0.33
N PRO A 47 -6.94 13.78 -0.68
CA PRO A 47 -6.68 13.26 -2.02
C PRO A 47 -5.41 13.85 -2.64
N PRO A 48 -4.59 13.05 -3.33
CA PRO A 48 -3.35 13.52 -3.93
C PRO A 48 -3.63 14.53 -5.05
N GLU A 49 -2.69 15.45 -5.26
CA GLU A 49 -2.77 16.39 -6.39
C GLU A 49 -2.50 15.67 -7.71
N PRO A 50 -3.21 16.03 -8.80
CA PRO A 50 -2.89 15.54 -10.13
C PRO A 50 -1.50 16.04 -10.56
N TRP A 51 -0.81 15.26 -11.40
CA TRP A 51 0.48 15.63 -11.96
C TRP A 51 0.42 15.70 -13.49
N THR A 52 1.24 16.58 -14.06
CA THR A 52 1.41 16.69 -15.50
C THR A 52 2.55 15.77 -15.98
N GLY A 53 2.43 15.29 -17.22
CA GLY A 53 3.45 14.43 -17.83
C GLY A 53 3.45 12.99 -17.31
N LEU A 54 4.58 12.32 -17.51
CA LEU A 54 4.80 10.92 -17.17
C LEU A 54 5.59 10.81 -15.87
N ARG A 55 4.93 10.39 -14.79
CA ARG A 55 5.59 10.15 -13.51
C ARG A 55 6.29 8.81 -13.52
N ASP A 56 7.54 8.82 -13.06
CA ASP A 56 8.32 7.61 -12.88
C ASP A 56 7.84 6.86 -11.63
N ALA A 57 7.37 5.63 -11.82
CA ALA A 57 6.90 4.71 -10.78
C ALA A 57 7.76 3.44 -10.78
N THR A 58 9.07 3.58 -10.90
CA THR A 58 10.03 2.46 -10.96
C THR A 58 10.90 2.32 -9.71
N SER A 59 10.75 3.22 -8.73
CA SER A 59 11.58 3.26 -7.51
C SER A 59 10.71 3.18 -6.26
N TYR A 60 11.22 2.51 -5.23
CA TYR A 60 10.52 2.46 -3.94
C TYR A 60 10.43 3.86 -3.30
N PRO A 61 9.27 4.22 -2.74
CA PRO A 61 9.10 5.48 -2.02
C PRO A 61 9.82 5.42 -0.66
N PRO A 62 10.08 6.57 -0.02
CA PRO A 62 10.52 6.61 1.37
C PRO A 62 9.53 5.88 2.29
N LEU A 63 10.05 5.20 3.31
CA LEU A 63 9.23 4.66 4.38
C LEU A 63 8.73 5.79 5.28
N CYS A 64 7.63 5.57 6.00
CA CYS A 64 7.20 6.53 7.01
C CYS A 64 8.24 6.65 8.15
N PRO A 65 8.31 7.79 8.87
CA PRO A 65 9.33 8.02 9.88
C PRO A 65 9.26 6.96 10.99
N GLN A 66 10.40 6.30 11.23
CA GLN A 66 10.53 5.17 12.16
C GLN A 66 12.01 4.92 12.46
N ASP A 67 12.29 4.14 13.51
CA ASP A 67 13.64 3.64 13.76
C ASP A 67 13.99 2.50 12.79
N LEU A 68 14.93 2.76 11.87
CA LEU A 68 15.42 1.78 10.90
C LEU A 68 16.23 0.64 11.53
N SER A 69 16.67 0.75 12.78
CA SER A 69 17.40 -0.32 13.47
C SER A 69 16.58 -1.61 13.55
N MET A 70 15.26 -1.48 13.80
CA MET A 70 14.31 -2.58 13.87
C MET A 70 14.15 -3.28 12.51
N LEU A 71 14.19 -2.52 11.42
CA LEU A 71 14.16 -3.08 10.07
C LEU A 71 15.43 -3.87 9.75
N LYS A 72 16.61 -3.34 10.11
CA LYS A 72 17.88 -4.06 9.92
C LYS A 72 17.94 -5.37 10.70
N ILE A 73 17.38 -5.41 11.90
CA ILE A 73 17.26 -6.64 12.69
C ILE A 73 16.34 -7.64 11.97
N ALA A 74 15.18 -7.17 11.48
CA ALA A 74 14.26 -8.02 10.75
C ALA A 74 14.88 -8.57 9.46
N GLU A 75 15.57 -7.73 8.67
CA GLU A 75 16.31 -8.15 7.46
C GLU A 75 17.31 -9.26 7.77
N ARG A 76 18.08 -9.11 8.84
CA ARG A 76 19.05 -10.12 9.27
C ARG A 76 18.36 -11.44 9.66
N ASN A 77 17.29 -11.37 10.44
CA ASN A 77 16.58 -12.54 10.97
C ASN A 77 15.85 -13.32 9.86
N PHE A 78 15.23 -12.60 8.93
CA PHE A 78 14.46 -13.18 7.82
C PHE A 78 15.27 -13.34 6.53
N LYS A 79 16.56 -12.97 6.54
CA LYS A 79 17.47 -12.99 5.38
C LYS A 79 16.90 -12.20 4.19
N GLU A 80 16.15 -11.14 4.47
CA GLU A 80 15.63 -10.25 3.46
C GLU A 80 16.78 -9.40 2.87
N LYS A 81 16.67 -9.06 1.59
CA LYS A 81 17.62 -8.17 0.92
C LYS A 81 16.87 -7.00 0.33
N HIS A 82 17.03 -5.84 0.93
CA HIS A 82 16.43 -4.60 0.43
C HIS A 82 17.50 -3.58 0.09
N LEU A 83 17.13 -2.62 -0.76
CA LEU A 83 17.92 -1.41 -0.94
C LEU A 83 17.89 -0.59 0.37
N ALA A 84 18.89 0.29 0.55
CA ALA A 84 18.94 1.14 1.73
C ALA A 84 17.65 1.95 1.88
N PHE A 85 16.92 1.73 2.98
CA PHE A 85 15.70 2.45 3.27
C PHE A 85 15.98 3.92 3.60
N GLN A 86 15.15 4.79 3.04
CA GLN A 86 15.04 6.19 3.43
C GLN A 86 13.73 6.39 4.19
N THR A 87 13.66 7.42 5.04
CA THR A 87 12.42 7.80 5.73
C THR A 87 12.03 9.23 5.38
N SER A 88 10.72 9.48 5.33
CA SER A 88 10.14 10.81 5.10
C SER A 88 8.71 10.83 5.66
N GLU A 89 8.23 11.99 6.11
CA GLU A 89 6.79 12.18 6.40
C GLU A 89 5.95 12.12 5.11
N ASP A 90 6.53 12.47 3.97
CA ASP A 90 5.96 12.16 2.66
C ASP A 90 6.16 10.67 2.36
N CYS A 91 5.25 9.83 2.88
CA CYS A 91 5.31 8.37 2.77
C CYS A 91 4.01 7.71 2.31
N LEU A 92 2.96 8.47 1.99
CA LEU A 92 1.63 7.95 1.63
C LEU A 92 1.57 7.47 0.18
N TYR A 93 2.29 6.38 -0.06
CA TYR A 93 2.49 5.73 -1.33
C TYR A 93 2.07 4.26 -1.29
N LEU A 94 1.70 3.73 -2.45
CA LEU A 94 1.46 2.31 -2.66
C LEU A 94 2.22 1.80 -3.89
N SER A 95 2.35 0.48 -3.96
CA SER A 95 2.92 -0.25 -5.09
C SER A 95 1.88 -1.20 -5.67
N VAL A 96 1.88 -1.39 -6.99
CA VAL A 96 0.98 -2.30 -7.72
C VAL A 96 1.81 -3.28 -8.55
N TYR A 97 1.48 -4.57 -8.41
CA TYR A 97 2.07 -5.69 -9.15
C TYR A 97 0.93 -6.39 -9.89
N SER A 98 1.01 -6.43 -11.22
CA SER A 98 -0.02 -7.06 -12.06
C SER A 98 0.64 -8.01 -13.05
N PRO A 99 0.02 -9.16 -13.40
CA PRO A 99 0.50 -9.97 -14.51
C PRO A 99 0.60 -9.11 -15.79
N ALA A 100 1.63 -9.31 -16.59
CA ALA A 100 1.79 -8.58 -17.84
C ALA A 100 0.78 -9.08 -18.89
N GLY A 101 0.42 -8.19 -19.83
CA GLY A 101 -0.58 -8.48 -20.86
C GLY A 101 -2.03 -8.37 -20.39
N THR A 102 -2.26 -8.05 -19.11
CA THR A 102 -3.60 -7.76 -18.59
C THR A 102 -4.09 -6.39 -19.05
N SER A 103 -5.41 -6.28 -19.14
CA SER A 103 -6.18 -5.13 -19.57
C SER A 103 -7.33 -4.90 -18.60
N LYS A 104 -8.00 -3.74 -18.71
CA LYS A 104 -9.19 -3.42 -17.91
C LYS A 104 -10.32 -4.48 -17.98
N LYS A 105 -10.35 -5.29 -19.05
CA LYS A 105 -11.40 -6.29 -19.30
C LYS A 105 -11.20 -7.58 -18.52
N ASP A 106 -9.98 -7.86 -18.07
CA ASP A 106 -9.64 -9.14 -17.44
C ASP A 106 -10.19 -9.26 -16.02
N LYS A 107 -10.41 -8.13 -15.33
CA LYS A 107 -11.07 -8.05 -14.02
C LYS A 107 -10.51 -9.08 -13.03
N LEU A 108 -9.19 -9.06 -12.85
CA LEU A 108 -8.49 -10.00 -11.97
C LEU A 108 -8.79 -9.70 -10.49
N PRO A 109 -8.87 -10.71 -9.61
CA PRO A 109 -8.93 -10.48 -8.17
C PRO A 109 -7.78 -9.60 -7.68
N VAL A 110 -8.07 -8.71 -6.74
CA VAL A 110 -7.11 -7.78 -6.16
C VAL A 110 -6.81 -8.18 -4.74
N MET A 111 -5.53 -8.25 -4.36
CA MET A 111 -5.09 -8.47 -2.98
C MET A 111 -4.33 -7.25 -2.46
N VAL A 112 -4.84 -6.62 -1.40
CA VAL A 112 -4.25 -5.41 -0.80
C VAL A 112 -3.57 -5.78 0.51
N TRP A 113 -2.24 -5.66 0.55
CA TRP A 113 -1.39 -6.00 1.68
C TRP A 113 -1.20 -4.82 2.63
N ILE A 114 -1.46 -5.05 3.92
CA ILE A 114 -1.12 -4.16 5.02
C ILE A 114 0.03 -4.77 5.83
N HIS A 115 1.18 -4.10 5.85
CA HIS A 115 2.33 -4.60 6.59
C HIS A 115 2.14 -4.52 8.12
N GLY A 116 2.81 -5.42 8.84
CA GLY A 116 2.91 -5.39 10.30
C GLY A 116 4.01 -4.45 10.82
N GLY A 117 4.43 -4.67 12.07
CA GLY A 117 5.50 -3.91 12.75
C GLY A 117 5.02 -3.07 13.92
N ASN A 118 4.09 -3.62 14.71
CA ASN A 118 3.55 -3.03 15.95
C ASN A 118 3.06 -1.58 15.79
N PHE A 119 2.64 -1.19 14.59
CA PHE A 119 2.26 0.18 14.24
C PHE A 119 3.36 1.24 14.37
N ILE A 120 4.63 0.85 14.62
CA ILE A 120 5.75 1.77 14.87
C ILE A 120 6.90 1.61 13.89
N PHE A 121 7.00 0.48 13.18
CA PHE A 121 7.96 0.24 12.10
C PHE A 121 7.32 -0.61 11.00
N GLY A 122 8.00 -0.77 9.87
CA GLY A 122 7.52 -1.53 8.71
C GLY A 122 7.56 -0.68 7.44
N GLY A 123 7.04 -1.23 6.35
CA GLY A 123 7.00 -0.49 5.10
C GLY A 123 6.67 -1.35 3.90
N ALA A 124 6.02 -0.74 2.90
CA ALA A 124 5.64 -1.42 1.66
C ALA A 124 6.87 -1.94 0.90
N ALA A 125 7.97 -1.20 0.90
CA ALA A 125 9.18 -1.56 0.18
C ALA A 125 9.88 -2.83 0.68
N ARG A 126 9.42 -3.43 1.79
CA ARG A 126 9.91 -4.71 2.31
C ARG A 126 9.31 -5.93 1.62
N TYR A 127 8.25 -5.73 0.86
CA TYR A 127 7.46 -6.82 0.28
C TYR A 127 7.48 -6.71 -1.24
N ASP A 128 7.63 -7.84 -1.91
CA ASP A 128 7.54 -7.95 -3.37
C ASP A 128 6.31 -8.80 -3.74
N GLY A 129 5.35 -8.17 -4.42
CA GLY A 129 4.12 -8.81 -4.86
C GLY A 129 4.26 -9.64 -6.15
N SER A 130 5.43 -9.64 -6.81
CA SER A 130 5.61 -10.21 -8.15
C SER A 130 5.35 -11.71 -8.19
N ALA A 131 5.88 -12.46 -7.23
CA ALA A 131 5.70 -13.91 -7.18
C ALA A 131 4.21 -14.27 -7.02
N LEU A 132 3.53 -13.70 -6.03
CA LEU A 132 2.10 -13.94 -5.80
C LEU A 132 1.27 -13.53 -7.03
N SER A 133 1.57 -12.39 -7.63
CA SER A 133 0.88 -11.91 -8.83
C SER A 133 1.03 -12.89 -10.01
N ALA A 134 2.25 -13.36 -10.29
CA ALA A 134 2.52 -14.26 -11.40
C ALA A 134 1.91 -15.66 -11.18
N TYR A 135 2.12 -16.26 -10.00
CA TYR A 135 1.69 -17.63 -9.71
C TYR A 135 0.16 -17.74 -9.61
N GLU A 136 -0.49 -16.82 -8.90
CA GLU A 136 -1.94 -16.90 -8.63
C GLU A 136 -2.78 -16.06 -9.59
N ASN A 137 -2.15 -15.35 -10.54
CA ASN A 137 -2.83 -14.52 -11.53
C ASN A 137 -3.74 -13.45 -10.90
N VAL A 138 -3.20 -12.75 -9.90
CA VAL A 138 -3.90 -11.69 -9.15
C VAL A 138 -3.15 -10.36 -9.24
N VAL A 139 -3.87 -9.25 -9.05
CA VAL A 139 -3.23 -7.94 -8.86
C VAL A 139 -2.92 -7.77 -7.38
N VAL A 140 -1.66 -7.53 -7.05
CA VAL A 140 -1.22 -7.30 -5.66
C VAL A 140 -0.95 -5.81 -5.47
N VAL A 141 -1.52 -5.23 -4.42
CA VAL A 141 -1.30 -3.84 -4.01
C VAL A 141 -0.67 -3.85 -2.63
N ILE A 142 0.44 -3.12 -2.44
CA ILE A 142 1.14 -3.03 -1.16
C ILE A 142 1.11 -1.57 -0.72
N ILE A 143 0.50 -1.28 0.42
CA ILE A 143 0.25 0.09 0.88
C ILE A 143 1.19 0.49 2.03
N GLN A 144 1.48 1.78 2.15
CA GLN A 144 2.01 2.39 3.37
C GLN A 144 0.92 3.14 4.14
N TYR A 145 1.19 3.37 5.42
CA TYR A 145 0.37 4.19 6.31
C TYR A 145 1.27 4.83 7.37
N ARG A 146 0.88 5.98 7.92
CA ARG A 146 1.67 6.66 8.98
C ARG A 146 1.87 5.75 10.19
N LEU A 147 3.01 5.88 10.85
CA LEU A 147 3.43 5.03 11.96
C LEU A 147 3.66 5.84 13.25
N GLY A 148 3.66 5.14 14.38
CA GLY A 148 3.97 5.66 15.71
C GLY A 148 3.19 6.91 16.05
N LEU A 149 3.89 7.92 16.57
CA LEU A 149 3.28 9.20 16.94
C LEU A 149 2.50 9.82 15.77
N LEU A 150 3.07 9.82 14.57
CA LEU A 150 2.47 10.45 13.39
C LEU A 150 1.19 9.74 12.92
N GLY A 151 1.08 8.44 13.15
CA GLY A 151 -0.08 7.63 12.78
C GLY A 151 -1.19 7.57 13.84
N PHE A 152 -0.84 7.73 15.12
CA PHE A 152 -1.73 7.35 16.21
C PHE A 152 -1.82 8.34 17.37
N PHE A 153 -1.10 9.48 17.34
CA PHE A 153 -1.24 10.51 18.36
C PHE A 153 -2.70 10.92 18.56
N ASN A 154 -3.16 10.88 19.81
CA ASN A 154 -4.54 11.11 20.19
C ASN A 154 -4.61 11.88 21.52
N THR A 155 -5.42 12.93 21.58
CA THR A 155 -5.69 13.73 22.79
C THR A 155 -6.92 13.28 23.58
N GLY A 156 -7.75 12.41 23.00
CA GLY A 156 -9.02 11.95 23.55
C GLY A 156 -10.20 12.88 23.20
N ASP A 157 -9.97 13.90 22.37
CA ASP A 157 -10.95 14.92 21.98
C ASP A 157 -10.89 15.21 20.46
N GLU A 158 -11.63 16.22 20.00
CA GLU A 158 -11.71 16.61 18.60
C GLU A 158 -10.43 17.21 18.01
N HIS A 159 -9.49 17.67 18.84
CA HIS A 159 -8.30 18.38 18.37
C HIS A 159 -7.26 17.42 17.77
N ALA A 160 -7.20 16.19 18.29
CA ALA A 160 -6.46 15.10 17.68
C ALA A 160 -7.14 13.77 18.01
N ARG A 161 -8.16 13.40 17.23
CA ARG A 161 -8.92 12.14 17.43
C ARG A 161 -8.09 10.86 17.26
N GLY A 162 -6.91 10.95 16.65
CA GLY A 162 -6.03 9.83 16.36
C GLY A 162 -6.46 8.99 15.16
N ASN A 163 -5.93 7.76 15.09
CA ASN A 163 -6.22 6.80 14.03
C ASN A 163 -5.90 7.28 12.60
N TRP A 164 -4.97 8.22 12.47
CA TRP A 164 -4.52 8.78 11.18
C TRP A 164 -4.03 7.68 10.23
N ALA A 165 -3.31 6.69 10.77
CA ALA A 165 -2.87 5.50 10.07
C ALA A 165 -4.02 4.66 9.48
N PHE A 166 -5.09 4.40 10.26
CA PHE A 166 -6.25 3.67 9.74
C PHE A 166 -6.98 4.48 8.65
N LEU A 167 -7.00 5.81 8.78
CA LEU A 167 -7.53 6.69 7.74
C LEU A 167 -6.67 6.68 6.47
N ASP A 168 -5.34 6.57 6.58
CA ASP A 168 -4.45 6.37 5.44
C ASP A 168 -4.77 5.08 4.70
N GLN A 169 -5.01 3.99 5.45
CA GLN A 169 -5.39 2.70 4.87
C GLN A 169 -6.78 2.80 4.18
N VAL A 170 -7.75 3.51 4.75
CA VAL A 170 -9.02 3.82 4.08
C VAL A 170 -8.79 4.61 2.79
N ALA A 171 -7.91 5.61 2.79
CA ALA A 171 -7.60 6.40 1.60
C ALA A 171 -6.96 5.55 0.50
N ALA A 172 -6.02 4.65 0.86
CA ALA A 172 -5.43 3.72 -0.07
C ALA A 172 -6.48 2.74 -0.65
N LEU A 173 -7.41 2.24 0.16
CA LEU A 173 -8.51 1.39 -0.32
C LEU A 173 -9.46 2.14 -1.27
N ARG A 174 -9.76 3.42 -0.99
CA ARG A 174 -10.51 4.28 -1.92
C ARG A 174 -9.75 4.49 -3.23
N TRP A 175 -8.43 4.66 -3.16
CA TRP A 175 -7.59 4.73 -4.35
C TRP A 175 -7.67 3.44 -5.17
N VAL A 176 -7.61 2.27 -4.52
CA VAL A 176 -7.79 0.97 -5.19
C VAL A 176 -9.14 0.91 -5.91
N GLN A 177 -10.23 1.24 -5.23
CA GLN A 177 -11.57 1.27 -5.84
C GLN A 177 -11.65 2.17 -7.07
N GLY A 178 -10.99 3.34 -7.03
CA GLY A 178 -11.04 4.31 -8.13
C GLY A 178 -10.08 4.02 -9.30
N ASN A 179 -9.04 3.20 -9.11
CA ASN A 179 -7.92 3.12 -10.07
C ASN A 179 -7.53 1.70 -10.49
N ILE A 180 -7.84 0.67 -9.71
CA ILE A 180 -7.20 -0.65 -9.89
C ILE A 180 -7.55 -1.33 -11.21
N GLU A 181 -8.68 -0.98 -11.82
CA GLU A 181 -9.05 -1.48 -13.14
C GLU A 181 -8.05 -1.10 -14.23
N HIS A 182 -7.36 0.04 -14.10
CA HIS A 182 -6.32 0.46 -15.04
C HIS A 182 -5.08 -0.45 -15.00
N PHE A 183 -4.96 -1.27 -13.96
CA PHE A 183 -3.93 -2.29 -13.79
C PHE A 183 -4.51 -3.71 -14.03
N GLY A 184 -5.72 -3.81 -14.60
CA GLY A 184 -6.40 -5.09 -14.88
C GLY A 184 -7.11 -5.73 -13.69
N GLY A 185 -7.14 -5.06 -12.53
CA GLY A 185 -7.83 -5.55 -11.34
C GLY A 185 -9.34 -5.31 -11.36
N ASP A 186 -10.07 -6.09 -10.58
CA ASP A 186 -11.49 -5.91 -10.34
C ASP A 186 -11.75 -5.19 -9.02
N PRO A 187 -12.26 -3.94 -9.03
CA PRO A 187 -12.65 -3.24 -7.81
C PRO A 187 -13.77 -3.97 -7.04
N ALA A 188 -14.56 -4.83 -7.71
CA ALA A 188 -15.61 -5.64 -7.08
C ALA A 188 -15.11 -6.97 -6.46
N SER A 189 -13.81 -7.28 -6.57
CA SER A 189 -13.20 -8.45 -5.93
C SER A 189 -11.86 -8.12 -5.29
N VAL A 190 -11.93 -7.28 -4.25
CA VAL A 190 -10.78 -6.88 -3.43
C VAL A 190 -10.72 -7.70 -2.14
N THR A 191 -9.58 -8.34 -1.90
CA THR A 191 -9.23 -9.03 -0.64
C THR A 191 -8.23 -8.19 0.13
N LEU A 192 -8.55 -7.86 1.38
CA LEU A 192 -7.62 -7.22 2.31
C LEU A 192 -6.87 -8.29 3.09
N PHE A 193 -5.55 -8.19 3.18
CA PHE A 193 -4.75 -9.13 3.96
C PHE A 193 -3.56 -8.46 4.65
N GLY A 194 -3.11 -9.01 5.76
CA GLY A 194 -2.04 -8.42 6.54
C GLY A 194 -1.61 -9.30 7.70
N ILE A 195 -0.39 -9.02 8.20
CA ILE A 195 0.25 -9.77 9.29
C ILE A 195 0.43 -8.92 10.54
N SER A 196 0.26 -9.50 11.74
CA SER A 196 0.52 -8.82 13.02
C SER A 196 -0.28 -7.51 13.13
N ALA A 197 0.36 -6.35 13.30
CA ALA A 197 -0.32 -5.04 13.27
C ALA A 197 -1.11 -4.77 11.98
N GLY A 198 -0.66 -5.33 10.84
CA GLY A 198 -1.42 -5.32 9.59
C GLY A 198 -2.67 -6.20 9.68
N SER A 199 -2.59 -7.32 10.38
CA SER A 199 -3.75 -8.18 10.67
C SER A 199 -4.75 -7.51 11.61
N CYS A 200 -4.27 -6.80 12.64
CA CYS A 200 -5.09 -5.92 13.47
C CYS A 200 -5.78 -4.83 12.64
N SER A 201 -5.09 -4.28 11.63
CA SER A 201 -5.68 -3.31 10.69
C SER A 201 -6.77 -3.94 9.82
N VAL A 202 -6.54 -5.14 9.28
CA VAL A 202 -7.56 -5.91 8.54
C VAL A 202 -8.81 -6.08 9.41
N PHE A 203 -8.63 -6.51 10.67
CA PHE A 203 -9.72 -6.67 11.62
C PHE A 203 -10.46 -5.35 11.91
N ALA A 204 -9.72 -4.24 12.12
CA ALA A 204 -10.30 -2.91 12.29
C ALA A 204 -11.16 -2.48 11.08
N HIS A 205 -10.71 -2.79 9.86
CA HIS A 205 -11.46 -2.47 8.63
C HIS A 205 -12.71 -3.31 8.45
N VAL A 206 -12.72 -4.57 8.92
CA VAL A 206 -13.94 -5.40 8.96
C VAL A 206 -15.00 -4.76 9.86
N LEU A 207 -14.59 -4.13 10.95
CA LEU A 207 -15.51 -3.48 11.91
C LEU A 207 -15.89 -2.04 11.52
N SER A 208 -15.02 -1.34 10.81
CA SER A 208 -15.18 0.10 10.57
C SER A 208 -16.21 0.43 9.48
N PRO A 209 -17.20 1.31 9.76
CA PRO A 209 -18.14 1.76 8.74
C PRO A 209 -17.47 2.55 7.61
N LEU A 210 -16.30 3.14 7.85
CA LEU A 210 -15.55 3.92 6.85
C LEU A 210 -14.97 3.05 5.73
N SER A 211 -14.87 1.74 5.96
CA SER A 211 -14.33 0.77 5.01
C SER A 211 -15.41 -0.04 4.29
N LYS A 212 -16.68 0.22 4.60
CA LYS A 212 -17.82 -0.47 3.99
C LYS A 212 -17.79 -0.30 2.47
N GLY A 213 -17.82 -1.41 1.75
CA GLY A 213 -17.81 -1.45 0.28
C GLY A 213 -16.44 -1.21 -0.36
N LEU A 214 -15.36 -1.07 0.42
CA LEU A 214 -14.02 -0.88 -0.14
C LEU A 214 -13.26 -2.21 -0.37
N PHE A 215 -13.69 -3.28 0.29
CA PHE A 215 -13.17 -4.63 0.12
C PHE A 215 -14.26 -5.69 0.35
N HIS A 216 -13.98 -6.93 -0.03
CA HIS A 216 -14.97 -8.01 -0.15
C HIS A 216 -14.57 -9.27 0.63
N LYS A 217 -13.27 -9.45 0.92
CA LYS A 217 -12.71 -10.60 1.63
C LYS A 217 -11.60 -10.10 2.55
N ALA A 218 -11.36 -10.79 3.66
CA ALA A 218 -10.35 -10.42 4.65
C ALA A 218 -9.54 -11.65 5.07
N ILE A 219 -8.22 -11.49 5.22
CA ILE A 219 -7.30 -12.51 5.74
C ILE A 219 -6.46 -11.86 6.84
N SER A 220 -6.56 -12.41 8.05
CA SER A 220 -5.86 -11.93 9.25
C SER A 220 -4.78 -12.92 9.66
N GLU A 221 -3.52 -12.60 9.40
CA GLU A 221 -2.38 -13.44 9.73
C GLU A 221 -1.77 -13.03 11.08
N SER A 222 -2.02 -13.82 12.12
CA SER A 222 -1.38 -13.66 13.44
C SER A 222 -1.62 -12.29 14.12
N GLY A 223 -2.86 -11.80 14.14
CA GLY A 223 -3.25 -10.64 14.94
C GLY A 223 -4.72 -10.25 14.80
N VAL A 224 -5.37 -9.87 15.90
CA VAL A 224 -6.69 -9.22 15.94
C VAL A 224 -6.64 -8.12 17.01
N LEU A 225 -7.55 -7.13 16.95
CA LEU A 225 -7.67 -6.10 18.00
C LEU A 225 -8.59 -6.56 19.12
#